data_AF-A0A7Z0EDI6-F1
#
_entry.id   AF-A0A7Z0EDI6-F1
#
_cell.length_a   1.000
_cell.length_b   1.000
_cell.length_c   1.000
_cell.angle_alpha   90.00
_cell.angle_beta   90.00
_cell.angle_gamma   90.00
#
_symmetry.space_group_name_H-M   'P 1'
#
loop_
_entity.id
_entity.type
_entity.pdbx_description
1 polymer ?
#
loop_
_entity_poly.entity_id
_entity_poly.type
_entity_poly.pdbx_seq_one_letter_code
_entity_poly.pdbx_strand_id
1 'polypeptide(L)'
;MSETTTPKSHAARPLLWNRPRLRFIDGAPDGAAGTADEVTEDAAADADADETDAGESALGDPGKKALDAMKSQRNAERLKAKDAQAALDQLRAELALKDKPAEEQALETARAEARAEANKTANGRIVKVELRAAAKGKLADPADALAFLNLDDFDVNEDGEVDSAALDDAIDDLLARKPHLAAGGARKFEGSGDQGGKGKSARLSQVTQQELESMSPDQVVAARKDGRLNKLMGITS
;
A
#
# COMPACT_ATOMS: atom_id res chain seq x y z
N MET A 1 87.28 -13.51 -22.62
CA MET A 1 87.18 -12.62 -21.44
C MET A 1 85.76 -12.09 -21.46
N SER A 2 84.73 -12.90 -21.24
CA SER A 2 84.39 -13.62 -19.99
C SER A 2 84.15 -12.64 -18.86
N GLU A 3 82.89 -12.31 -18.59
CA GLU A 3 82.31 -12.30 -17.24
C GLU A 3 80.81 -12.04 -17.32
N THR A 4 80.07 -13.12 -17.10
CA THR A 4 78.63 -13.18 -16.91
C THR A 4 78.31 -12.87 -15.44
N THR A 5 77.56 -11.80 -15.17
CA THR A 5 77.04 -11.51 -13.82
C THR A 5 75.57 -11.90 -13.73
N THR A 6 75.32 -12.94 -12.93
CA THR A 6 74.02 -13.51 -12.55
C THR A 6 73.17 -12.53 -11.73
N PRO A 7 71.85 -12.39 -11.96
CA PRO A 7 70.97 -11.69 -11.03
C PRO A 7 70.60 -12.59 -9.84
N LYS A 8 70.75 -12.04 -8.64
CA LYS A 8 70.47 -12.65 -7.34
C LYS A 8 68.96 -12.76 -7.13
N SER A 9 68.43 -13.98 -7.08
CA SER A 9 67.03 -14.26 -6.76
C SER A 9 66.75 -13.96 -5.28
N HIS A 10 65.85 -13.01 -5.02
CA HIS A 10 65.23 -12.87 -3.71
C HIS A 10 63.98 -13.74 -3.66
N ALA A 11 64.08 -14.84 -2.93
CA ALA A 11 62.96 -15.69 -2.58
C ALA A 11 61.95 -14.91 -1.73
N ALA A 12 60.78 -14.63 -2.31
CA ALA A 12 59.64 -14.09 -1.58
C ALA A 12 59.16 -15.14 -0.56
N ARG A 13 59.21 -14.78 0.72
CA ARG A 13 58.62 -15.56 1.81
C ARG A 13 57.09 -15.53 1.65
N PRO A 14 56.38 -16.67 1.58
CA PRO A 14 54.93 -16.62 1.58
C PRO A 14 54.44 -16.16 2.96
N LEU A 15 53.65 -15.08 2.99
CA LEU A 15 52.88 -14.68 4.16
C LEU A 15 51.87 -15.80 4.47
N LEU A 16 52.12 -16.58 5.52
CA LEU A 16 51.11 -17.46 6.08
C LEU A 16 50.02 -16.60 6.73
N TRP A 17 48.89 -16.43 6.06
CA TRP A 17 47.67 -15.97 6.72
C TRP A 17 47.17 -17.06 7.66
N ASN A 18 47.07 -16.69 8.93
CA ASN A 18 46.56 -17.48 10.03
C ASN A 18 45.06 -17.74 9.80
N ARG A 19 44.68 -18.90 9.22
CA ARG A 19 43.27 -19.28 9.07
C ARG A 19 42.77 -19.86 10.41
N PRO A 20 41.74 -19.29 11.04
CA PRO A 20 41.11 -19.93 12.19
C PRO A 20 40.51 -21.27 11.76
N ARG A 21 40.89 -22.34 12.47
CA ARG A 21 40.37 -23.69 12.24
C ARG A 21 38.89 -23.74 12.63
N LEU A 22 37.98 -23.74 11.65
CA LEU A 22 36.62 -24.21 11.86
C LEU A 22 36.70 -25.68 12.30
N ARG A 23 36.36 -25.98 13.56
CA ARG A 23 36.08 -27.35 13.97
C ARG A 23 34.71 -27.73 13.43
N PHE A 24 34.70 -28.62 12.46
CA PHE A 24 33.54 -29.44 12.12
C PHE A 24 33.18 -30.27 13.37
N ILE A 25 32.01 -30.01 13.95
CA ILE A 25 31.35 -30.95 14.85
C ILE A 25 30.51 -31.85 13.95
N ASP A 26 31.04 -33.05 13.70
CA ASP A 26 30.32 -34.20 13.19
C ASP A 26 30.00 -35.10 14.40
N GLY A 27 28.75 -35.52 14.56
CA GLY A 27 28.34 -36.39 15.67
C GLY A 27 26.90 -36.24 16.13
N ALA A 28 25.97 -36.83 15.38
CA ALA A 28 24.76 -37.47 15.91
C ALA A 28 24.90 -38.99 15.61
N PRO A 29 24.26 -39.96 16.32
CA PRO A 29 22.94 -39.83 16.95
C PRO A 29 22.74 -40.62 18.29
N ASP A 30 21.48 -40.59 18.73
CA ASP A 30 20.75 -41.52 19.62
C ASP A 30 20.56 -41.17 21.11
N GLY A 31 19.28 -40.99 21.48
CA GLY A 31 18.77 -41.49 22.76
C GLY A 31 17.81 -40.61 23.58
N ALA A 32 16.50 -40.84 23.39
CA ALA A 32 15.45 -40.90 24.42
C ALA A 32 14.92 -39.63 25.15
N ALA A 33 13.62 -39.37 24.86
CA ALA A 33 12.49 -39.11 25.77
C ALA A 33 12.55 -37.97 26.81
N GLY A 34 11.64 -37.00 26.65
CA GLY A 34 11.22 -36.07 27.70
C GLY A 34 10.09 -35.15 27.23
N THR A 35 8.90 -35.33 27.81
CA THR A 35 7.62 -34.68 27.54
C THR A 35 7.51 -33.24 28.07
N ALA A 36 6.70 -32.43 27.35
CA ALA A 36 5.93 -31.26 27.77
C ALA A 36 6.68 -29.99 28.19
N ASP A 37 6.52 -28.91 27.42
CA ASP A 37 6.10 -27.63 28.00
C ASP A 37 5.42 -26.72 26.95
N GLU A 38 4.49 -25.90 27.44
CA GLU A 38 3.51 -25.08 26.73
C GLU A 38 4.11 -24.05 25.76
N VAL A 39 3.54 -23.93 24.56
CA VAL A 39 3.69 -22.72 23.72
C VAL A 39 2.56 -21.78 24.11
N THR A 40 2.86 -20.86 25.03
CA THR A 40 2.06 -19.65 25.22
C THR A 40 2.24 -18.76 24.00
N GLU A 41 1.20 -18.65 23.17
CA GLU A 41 1.04 -17.58 22.17
C GLU A 41 0.99 -16.23 22.90
N ASP A 42 2.14 -15.55 22.97
CA ASP A 42 2.18 -14.13 23.30
C ASP A 42 1.89 -13.36 22.00
N ALA A 43 0.60 -13.09 21.80
CA ALA A 43 0.12 -12.15 20.81
C ALA A 43 0.55 -10.73 21.24
N ALA A 44 1.80 -10.38 20.92
CA ALA A 44 2.26 -9.01 20.97
C ALA A 44 1.48 -8.22 19.91
N ALA A 45 0.61 -7.35 20.43
CA ALA A 45 -0.19 -6.40 19.67
C ALA A 45 0.69 -5.55 18.76
N ASP A 46 0.50 -5.70 17.46
CA ASP A 46 0.97 -4.75 16.46
C ASP A 46 0.04 -3.53 16.52
N ALA A 47 0.45 -2.55 17.32
CA ALA A 47 -0.25 -1.30 17.52
C ALA A 47 0.72 -0.14 17.24
N ASP A 48 1.24 -0.08 16.02
CA ASP A 48 1.92 1.11 15.50
C ASP A 48 1.68 1.22 13.98
N ALA A 49 0.44 1.54 13.61
CA ALA A 49 0.09 1.92 12.24
C ALA A 49 -1.01 2.98 12.23
N ASP A 50 -0.77 4.13 12.90
CA ASP A 50 -1.64 5.31 12.73
C ASP A 50 -0.99 6.66 13.08
N GLU A 51 0.34 6.82 12.93
CA GLU A 51 1.01 8.09 13.27
C GLU A 51 1.36 9.01 12.08
N THR A 52 1.20 8.56 10.84
CA THR A 52 1.58 9.39 9.69
C THR A 52 0.56 10.50 9.37
N ASP A 53 -0.74 10.26 9.51
CA ASP A 53 -1.79 11.27 9.17
C ASP A 53 -2.10 12.23 10.34
N ALA A 54 -1.97 11.76 11.59
CA ALA A 54 -2.15 12.60 12.78
C ALA A 54 -1.09 13.70 12.90
N GLY A 55 0.15 13.44 12.45
CA GLY A 55 1.27 14.39 12.49
C GLY A 55 1.15 15.51 11.46
N GLU A 56 0.80 15.22 10.20
CA GLU A 56 0.66 16.24 9.15
C GLU A 56 -0.53 17.18 9.42
N SER A 57 -1.61 16.64 9.99
CA SER A 57 -2.80 17.38 10.39
C SER A 57 -2.56 18.33 11.58
N ALA A 58 -1.59 18.02 12.43
CA ALA A 58 -1.23 18.82 13.62
C ALA A 58 -0.34 20.05 13.29
N LEU A 59 0.28 20.10 12.11
CA LEU A 59 1.30 21.11 11.76
C LEU A 59 0.74 22.44 11.21
N GLY A 60 -0.58 22.58 11.08
CA GLY A 60 -1.24 23.77 10.50
C GLY A 60 -0.87 24.03 9.03
N ASP A 61 -1.52 25.03 8.41
CA ASP A 61 -1.30 25.42 7.01
C ASP A 61 0.18 25.66 6.62
N PRO A 62 1.04 26.30 7.44
CA PRO A 62 2.44 26.48 7.06
C PRO A 62 3.25 25.18 7.10
N GLY A 63 2.95 24.27 8.03
CA GLY A 63 3.67 23.00 8.14
C GLY A 63 3.30 22.01 7.04
N LYS A 64 2.03 21.95 6.63
CA LYS A 64 1.61 21.17 5.45
C LYS A 64 2.33 21.64 4.18
N LYS A 65 2.41 22.95 3.97
CA LYS A 65 3.18 23.53 2.84
C LYS A 65 4.67 23.19 2.89
N ALA A 66 5.27 23.15 4.07
CA ALA A 66 6.68 22.78 4.23
C ALA A 66 6.92 21.30 3.88
N LEU A 67 6.01 20.41 4.28
CA LEU A 67 6.07 18.99 3.92
C LEU A 67 5.86 18.76 2.43
N ASP A 68 4.90 19.43 1.80
CA ASP A 68 4.70 19.38 0.34
C ASP A 68 5.95 19.87 -0.41
N ALA A 69 6.57 20.95 0.07
CA ALA A 69 7.81 21.46 -0.48
C ALA A 69 8.96 20.44 -0.33
N MET A 70 9.05 19.74 0.80
CA MET A 70 10.06 18.70 1.01
C MET A 70 9.80 17.47 0.12
N LYS A 71 8.56 16.97 0.05
CA LYS A 71 8.16 15.84 -0.82
C LYS A 71 8.48 16.17 -2.28
N SER A 72 8.14 17.36 -2.75
CA SER A 72 8.44 17.79 -4.13
C SER A 72 9.94 17.93 -4.41
N GLN A 73 10.73 18.46 -3.49
CA GLN A 73 12.20 18.50 -3.62
C GLN A 73 12.80 17.10 -3.70
N ARG A 74 12.38 16.19 -2.80
CA ARG A 74 12.81 14.78 -2.80
C ARG A 74 12.49 14.11 -4.14
N ASN A 75 11.28 14.31 -4.67
CA ASN A 75 10.88 13.75 -5.95
C ASN A 75 11.70 14.31 -7.11
N ALA A 76 11.99 15.62 -7.11
CA ALA A 76 12.83 16.24 -8.13
C ALA A 76 14.28 15.76 -8.08
N GLU A 77 14.84 15.55 -6.89
CA GLU A 77 16.17 14.96 -6.71
C GLU A 77 16.22 13.51 -7.18
N ARG A 78 15.18 12.72 -6.84
CA ARG A 78 15.05 11.34 -7.32
C ARG A 78 15.01 11.28 -8.85
N LEU A 79 14.25 12.16 -9.49
CA LEU A 79 14.20 12.23 -10.96
C LEU A 79 15.57 12.58 -11.55
N LYS A 80 16.26 13.59 -11.00
CA LYS A 80 17.61 13.95 -11.44
C LYS A 80 18.62 12.82 -11.24
N ALA A 81 18.50 12.07 -10.15
CA ALA A 81 19.35 10.91 -9.88
C ALA A 81 19.11 9.80 -10.91
N LYS A 82 17.84 9.51 -11.25
CA LYS A 82 17.48 8.58 -12.33
C LYS A 82 18.04 9.02 -13.68
N ASP A 83 17.89 10.30 -14.04
CA ASP A 83 18.39 10.83 -15.31
C ASP A 83 19.92 10.75 -15.39
N ALA A 84 20.62 11.11 -14.31
CA ALA A 84 22.07 11.01 -14.23
C ALA A 84 22.55 9.56 -14.32
N GLN A 85 21.86 8.63 -13.65
CA GLN A 85 22.19 7.20 -13.69
C GLN A 85 21.95 6.63 -15.09
N ALA A 86 20.83 6.96 -15.74
CA ALA A 86 20.56 6.58 -17.12
C ALA A 86 21.64 7.09 -18.08
N ALA A 87 22.09 8.34 -17.93
CA ALA A 87 23.17 8.90 -18.72
C ALA A 87 24.52 8.19 -18.48
N LEU A 88 24.83 7.82 -17.23
CA LEU A 88 26.03 7.05 -16.91
C LEU A 88 26.00 5.65 -17.53
N ASP A 89 24.85 4.98 -17.48
CA ASP A 89 24.70 3.64 -18.04
C ASP A 89 24.74 3.65 -19.56
N GLN A 90 24.17 4.67 -20.21
CA GLN A 90 24.34 4.91 -21.64
C GLN A 90 25.80 5.12 -22.02
N LEU A 91 26.52 6.00 -21.32
CA LEU A 91 27.94 6.25 -21.57
C LEU A 91 28.79 4.98 -21.37
N ARG A 92 28.49 4.18 -20.33
CA ARG A 92 29.17 2.89 -20.09
C ARG A 92 28.89 1.90 -21.21
N ALA A 93 27.66 1.80 -21.68
CA ALA A 93 27.29 0.93 -22.80
C ALA A 93 28.00 1.35 -24.09
N GLU A 94 28.05 2.65 -24.40
CA GLU A 94 28.79 3.17 -25.54
C GLU A 94 30.30 2.84 -25.45
N LEU A 95 30.91 3.04 -24.29
CA LEU A 95 32.32 2.69 -24.08
C LEU A 95 32.58 1.18 -24.24
N ALA A 96 31.67 0.33 -23.78
CA ALA A 96 31.79 -1.12 -23.91
C ALA A 96 31.65 -1.60 -25.37
N LEU A 97 30.94 -0.86 -26.21
CA LEU A 97 30.73 -1.19 -27.63
C LEU A 97 31.87 -0.67 -28.53
N LYS A 98 32.56 0.41 -28.15
CA LYS A 98 33.59 1.06 -28.99
C LYS A 98 34.72 0.13 -29.43
N ASP A 99 35.10 -0.83 -28.61
CA ASP A 99 36.22 -1.74 -28.89
C ASP A 99 35.79 -3.03 -29.64
N LYS A 100 34.49 -3.21 -29.92
CA LYS A 100 33.94 -4.43 -30.52
C LYS A 100 33.71 -4.27 -32.03
N PRO A 101 33.82 -5.34 -32.83
CA PRO A 101 33.44 -5.30 -34.25
C PRO A 101 31.92 -5.06 -34.42
N ALA A 102 31.53 -4.42 -35.53
CA ALA A 102 30.15 -3.98 -35.77
C ALA A 102 29.09 -5.11 -35.68
N GLU A 103 29.45 -6.33 -36.07
CA GLU A 103 28.56 -7.50 -35.98
C GLU A 103 28.31 -7.92 -34.51
N GLU A 104 29.34 -7.88 -33.67
CA GLU A 104 29.20 -8.17 -32.24
C GLU A 104 28.44 -7.06 -31.52
N GLN A 105 28.65 -5.79 -31.90
CA GLN A 105 27.88 -4.66 -31.39
C GLN A 105 26.38 -4.85 -31.65
N ALA A 106 26.00 -5.18 -32.89
CA ALA A 106 24.60 -5.39 -33.25
C ALA A 106 23.95 -6.57 -32.51
N LEU A 107 24.70 -7.65 -32.26
CA LEU A 107 24.21 -8.79 -31.50
C LEU A 107 24.06 -8.45 -30.01
N GLU A 108 24.98 -7.67 -29.44
CA GLU A 108 24.91 -7.25 -28.04
C GLU A 108 23.80 -6.24 -27.80
N THR A 109 23.61 -5.26 -28.68
CA THR A 109 22.49 -4.31 -28.59
C THR A 109 21.17 -5.04 -28.69
N ALA A 110 21.01 -5.95 -29.66
CA ALA A 110 19.78 -6.75 -29.79
C ALA A 110 19.50 -7.62 -28.54
N ARG A 111 20.53 -8.21 -27.94
CA ARG A 111 20.40 -8.96 -26.68
C ARG A 111 20.05 -8.07 -25.50
N ALA A 112 20.65 -6.88 -25.42
CA ALA A 112 20.40 -5.92 -24.36
C ALA A 112 18.96 -5.37 -24.44
N GLU A 113 18.51 -5.00 -25.64
CA GLU A 113 17.13 -4.57 -25.90
C GLU A 113 16.12 -5.66 -25.54
N ALA A 114 16.35 -6.90 -25.98
CA ALA A 114 15.47 -8.03 -25.65
C ALA A 114 15.39 -8.28 -24.13
N ARG A 115 16.52 -8.17 -23.42
CA ARG A 115 16.55 -8.28 -21.95
C ARG A 115 15.82 -7.11 -21.29
N ALA A 116 16.03 -5.89 -21.76
CA ALA A 116 15.39 -4.69 -21.23
C ALA A 116 13.86 -4.76 -21.39
N GLU A 117 13.38 -5.20 -22.55
CA GLU A 117 11.93 -5.35 -22.80
C GLU A 117 11.30 -6.47 -21.96
N ALA A 118 12.01 -7.61 -21.82
CA ALA A 118 11.59 -8.69 -20.94
C ALA A 118 11.51 -8.24 -19.47
N ASN A 119 12.55 -7.55 -18.98
CA ASN A 119 12.61 -7.03 -17.62
C ASN A 119 11.55 -5.97 -17.39
N LYS A 120 11.34 -5.03 -18.33
CA LYS A 120 10.28 -4.01 -18.24
C LYS A 120 8.90 -4.65 -18.11
N THR A 121 8.63 -5.69 -18.90
CA THR A 121 7.35 -6.41 -18.85
C THR A 121 7.18 -7.17 -17.54
N ALA A 122 8.23 -7.82 -17.03
CA ALA A 122 8.21 -8.53 -15.76
C ALA A 122 8.03 -7.58 -14.57
N ASN A 123 8.86 -6.54 -14.49
CA ASN A 123 8.81 -5.53 -13.44
C ASN A 123 7.45 -4.82 -13.43
N GLY A 124 6.92 -4.48 -14.60
CA GLY A 124 5.59 -3.90 -14.72
C GLY A 124 4.47 -4.83 -14.23
N ARG A 125 4.64 -6.16 -14.24
CA ARG A 125 3.68 -7.10 -13.63
C ARG A 125 3.84 -7.15 -12.11
N ILE A 126 5.08 -7.13 -11.62
CA ILE A 126 5.39 -7.11 -10.18
C ILE A 126 4.75 -5.87 -9.54
N VAL A 127 5.07 -4.67 -10.03
CA VAL A 127 4.52 -3.41 -9.52
C VAL A 127 2.99 -3.41 -9.55
N LYS A 128 2.35 -3.94 -10.61
CA LYS A 128 0.89 -4.03 -10.68
C LYS A 128 0.28 -4.92 -9.60
N VAL A 129 0.93 -6.04 -9.28
CA VAL A 129 0.44 -6.98 -8.26
C VAL A 129 0.65 -6.41 -6.88
N GLU A 130 1.84 -5.87 -6.61
CA GLU A 130 2.16 -5.23 -5.33
C GLU A 130 1.27 -4.01 -5.06
N LEU A 131 1.05 -3.15 -6.06
CA LEU A 131 0.16 -1.99 -5.89
C LEU A 131 -1.28 -2.42 -5.59
N ARG A 132 -1.79 -3.46 -6.24
CA ARG A 132 -3.12 -4.01 -5.92
C ARG A 132 -3.16 -4.64 -4.53
N ALA A 133 -2.07 -5.25 -4.09
CA ALA A 133 -1.96 -5.84 -2.76
C ALA A 133 -1.97 -4.74 -1.68
N ALA A 134 -1.15 -3.70 -1.84
CA ALA A 134 -1.11 -2.54 -0.94
C ALA A 134 -2.43 -1.76 -0.91
N ALA A 135 -3.10 -1.63 -2.07
CA ALA A 135 -4.40 -0.97 -2.16
C ALA A 135 -5.55 -1.74 -1.52
N LYS A 136 -5.37 -3.05 -1.26
CA LYS A 136 -6.43 -3.90 -0.72
C LYS A 136 -6.78 -3.47 0.69
N GLY A 137 -8.07 -3.15 0.91
CA GLY A 137 -8.56 -2.71 2.21
C GLY A 137 -8.44 -1.20 2.44
N LYS A 138 -7.58 -0.49 1.68
CA LYS A 138 -7.50 0.98 1.66
C LYS A 138 -8.46 1.59 0.64
N LEU A 139 -8.49 1.05 -0.59
CA LEU A 139 -9.38 1.49 -1.67
C LEU A 139 -10.65 0.63 -1.74
N ALA A 140 -11.75 1.24 -2.18
CA ALA A 140 -13.01 0.55 -2.46
C ALA A 140 -12.86 -0.47 -3.60
N ASP A 141 -12.13 -0.11 -4.66
CA ASP A 141 -11.64 -1.04 -5.68
C ASP A 141 -10.10 -0.97 -5.75
N PRO A 142 -9.37 -2.07 -5.46
CA PRO A 142 -7.93 -2.12 -5.61
C PRO A 142 -7.44 -1.84 -7.04
N ALA A 143 -8.29 -2.01 -8.06
CA ALA A 143 -7.94 -1.70 -9.45
C ALA A 143 -7.83 -0.20 -9.72
N ASP A 144 -8.48 0.66 -8.92
CA ASP A 144 -8.44 2.11 -9.09
C ASP A 144 -7.02 2.67 -8.91
N ALA A 145 -6.19 2.03 -8.08
CA ALA A 145 -4.79 2.41 -7.90
C ALA A 145 -4.03 2.43 -9.25
N LEU A 146 -4.31 1.46 -10.13
CA LEU A 146 -3.68 1.37 -11.46
C LEU A 146 -4.12 2.46 -12.42
N ALA A 147 -5.29 3.07 -12.20
CA ALA A 147 -5.82 4.14 -13.03
C ALA A 147 -5.31 5.52 -12.60
N PHE A 148 -5.00 5.69 -11.31
CA PHE A 148 -4.64 6.99 -10.73
C PHE A 148 -3.15 7.16 -10.40
N LEU A 149 -2.38 6.07 -10.28
CA LEU A 149 -0.95 6.11 -10.01
C LEU A 149 -0.13 5.72 -11.24
N ASN A 150 1.00 6.37 -11.42
CA ASN A 150 1.93 6.05 -12.50
C ASN A 150 2.86 4.91 -12.09
N LEU A 151 2.84 3.80 -12.83
CA LEU A 151 3.64 2.61 -12.51
C LEU A 151 5.14 2.86 -12.72
N ASP A 152 5.51 3.78 -13.61
CA ASP A 152 6.91 4.12 -13.90
C ASP A 152 7.57 4.91 -12.75
N ASP A 153 6.78 5.39 -11.78
CA ASP A 153 7.31 6.06 -10.59
C ASP A 153 7.89 5.07 -9.57
N PHE A 154 7.58 3.78 -9.71
CA PHE A 154 8.02 2.71 -8.82
C PHE A 154 9.04 1.81 -9.53
N ASP A 155 10.21 1.66 -8.93
CA ASP A 155 11.25 0.78 -9.44
C ASP A 155 11.22 -0.55 -8.69
N VAL A 156 11.66 -1.60 -9.38
CA VAL A 156 11.89 -2.93 -8.80
C VAL A 156 13.40 -3.07 -8.62
N ASN A 157 13.83 -3.47 -7.42
CA ASN A 157 15.24 -3.70 -7.13
C ASN A 157 15.74 -5.02 -7.76
N GLU A 158 17.03 -5.32 -7.60
CA GLU A 158 17.64 -6.54 -8.16
C GLU A 158 17.04 -7.84 -7.57
N ASP A 159 16.49 -7.76 -6.36
CA ASP A 159 15.84 -8.88 -5.66
C ASP A 159 14.39 -9.10 -6.11
N GLY A 160 13.84 -8.21 -6.94
CA GLY A 160 12.47 -8.31 -7.44
C GLY A 160 11.42 -7.66 -6.54
N GLU A 161 11.84 -6.86 -5.56
CA GLU A 161 10.99 -6.19 -4.58
C GLU A 161 10.73 -4.72 -4.97
N VAL A 162 9.55 -4.24 -4.61
CA VAL A 162 9.14 -2.84 -4.74
C VAL A 162 9.16 -2.21 -3.34
N ASP A 163 9.50 -0.93 -3.26
CA ASP A 163 9.40 -0.16 -2.02
C ASP A 163 7.93 -0.08 -1.55
N SER A 164 7.58 -0.92 -0.58
CA SER A 164 6.22 -1.01 -0.03
C SER A 164 5.80 0.27 0.67
N ALA A 165 6.71 0.93 1.39
CA ALA A 165 6.43 2.20 2.05
C ALA A 165 6.10 3.29 1.02
N ALA A 166 6.83 3.33 -0.10
CA ALA A 166 6.52 4.27 -1.17
C ALA A 166 5.17 3.99 -1.85
N LEU A 167 4.77 2.71 -1.98
CA LEU A 167 3.44 2.34 -2.49
C LEU A 167 2.33 2.79 -1.53
N ASP A 168 2.52 2.56 -0.23
CA ASP A 168 1.57 2.95 0.81
C ASP A 168 1.40 4.48 0.88
N ASP A 169 2.51 5.22 0.93
CA ASP A 169 2.51 6.69 0.89
C ASP A 169 1.75 7.21 -0.34
N ALA A 170 1.97 6.60 -1.52
CA ALA A 170 1.30 7.00 -2.75
C ALA A 170 -0.22 6.71 -2.74
N ILE A 171 -0.64 5.62 -2.09
CA ILE A 171 -2.06 5.29 -1.90
C ILE A 171 -2.70 6.25 -0.90
N ASP A 172 -2.01 6.60 0.18
CA ASP A 172 -2.52 7.50 1.21
C ASP A 172 -2.64 8.94 0.63
N ASP A 173 -1.64 9.40 -0.12
CA ASP A 173 -1.70 10.65 -0.90
C ASP A 173 -2.82 10.64 -1.96
N LEU A 174 -3.14 9.48 -2.54
CA LEU A 174 -4.27 9.34 -3.45
C LEU A 174 -5.61 9.48 -2.71
N LEU A 175 -5.75 8.85 -1.53
CA LEU A 175 -6.93 8.93 -0.70
C LEU A 175 -7.18 10.35 -0.18
N ALA A 176 -6.13 11.07 0.24
CA ALA A 176 -6.22 12.46 0.64
C ALA A 176 -6.77 13.35 -0.49
N ARG A 177 -6.33 13.13 -1.73
CA ARG A 177 -6.81 13.88 -2.92
C ARG A 177 -8.18 13.41 -3.41
N LYS A 178 -8.51 12.13 -3.22
CA LYS A 178 -9.72 11.49 -3.75
C LYS A 178 -10.38 10.61 -2.67
N PRO A 179 -11.00 11.23 -1.65
CA PRO A 179 -11.54 10.50 -0.50
C PRO A 179 -12.70 9.56 -0.86
N HIS A 180 -13.37 9.78 -1.99
CA HIS A 180 -14.43 8.90 -2.49
C HIS A 180 -13.93 7.51 -2.93
N LEU A 181 -12.62 7.34 -3.10
CA LEU A 181 -12.01 6.05 -3.44
C LEU A 181 -11.76 5.18 -2.21
N ALA A 182 -11.89 5.71 -0.99
CA ALA A 182 -11.65 4.97 0.24
C ALA A 182 -12.62 3.78 0.40
N ALA A 183 -12.08 2.66 0.89
CA ALA A 183 -12.90 1.53 1.29
C ALA A 183 -13.91 1.97 2.37
N GLY A 184 -15.20 1.73 2.12
CA GLY A 184 -16.27 2.19 3.02
C GLY A 184 -16.70 3.66 2.85
N GLY A 185 -16.12 4.39 1.90
CA GLY A 185 -16.40 5.82 1.62
C GLY A 185 -17.71 6.12 0.90
N ALA A 186 -18.43 5.09 0.42
CA ALA A 186 -19.84 5.25 0.16
C ALA A 186 -20.52 5.38 1.54
N ARG A 187 -20.94 6.61 1.90
CA ARG A 187 -22.01 6.78 2.90
C ARG A 187 -23.07 5.77 2.51
N LYS A 188 -23.13 4.64 3.24
CA LYS A 188 -24.14 3.61 3.05
C LYS A 188 -25.42 4.39 3.01
N PHE A 189 -26.18 4.27 1.93
CA PHE A 189 -27.42 5.01 1.77
C PHE A 189 -28.28 4.73 3.02
N GLU A 190 -28.28 5.67 3.96
CA GLU A 190 -29.06 5.60 5.21
C GLU A 190 -30.53 5.91 4.95
N GLY A 191 -30.87 6.26 3.71
CA GLY A 191 -32.26 6.23 3.29
C GLY A 191 -32.76 4.80 3.39
N SER A 192 -33.79 4.57 4.21
CA SER A 192 -34.60 3.38 4.01
C SER A 192 -35.06 3.39 2.56
N GLY A 193 -35.00 2.25 1.86
CA GLY A 193 -35.53 2.08 0.51
C GLY A 193 -37.06 2.26 0.41
N ASP A 194 -37.67 2.94 1.38
CA ASP A 194 -39.09 3.24 1.54
C ASP A 194 -39.46 4.65 1.03
N GLN A 195 -38.49 5.46 0.59
CA GLN A 195 -38.78 6.77 -0.02
C GLN A 195 -39.39 6.67 -1.44
N GLY A 196 -39.94 5.52 -1.81
CA GLY A 196 -40.85 5.32 -2.93
C GLY A 196 -42.30 5.39 -2.46
N GLY A 197 -42.87 6.59 -2.41
CA GLY A 197 -44.20 6.85 -1.88
C GLY A 197 -45.28 5.89 -2.37
N LYS A 198 -45.88 5.15 -1.42
CA LYS A 198 -47.30 4.76 -1.49
C LYS A 198 -48.00 5.35 -0.28
N GLY A 199 -48.72 6.45 -0.53
CA GLY A 199 -49.48 7.21 0.44
C GLY A 199 -50.42 6.37 1.30
N LYS A 200 -49.95 6.00 2.49
CA LYS A 200 -50.77 6.09 3.68
C LYS A 200 -50.22 7.28 4.43
N SER A 201 -50.89 8.42 4.27
CA SER A 201 -50.88 9.49 5.27
C SER A 201 -50.77 8.82 6.64
N ALA A 202 -49.80 9.23 7.45
CA ALA A 202 -49.63 8.75 8.81
C ALA A 202 -50.97 8.97 9.54
N ARG A 203 -51.87 7.99 9.46
CA ARG A 203 -53.19 8.06 10.08
C ARG A 203 -52.89 8.05 11.55
N LEU A 204 -53.12 9.21 12.18
CA LEU A 204 -52.97 9.38 13.62
C LEU A 204 -53.63 8.19 14.32
N SER A 205 -52.90 7.59 15.25
CA SER A 205 -53.37 6.47 16.06
C SER A 205 -54.77 6.79 16.60
N GLN A 206 -55.72 5.91 16.31
CA GLN A 206 -57.11 6.09 16.72
C GLN A 206 -57.25 5.73 18.20
N VAL A 207 -57.94 6.57 18.97
CA VAL A 207 -58.20 6.34 20.39
C VAL A 207 -59.15 5.16 20.55
N THR A 208 -58.85 4.28 21.52
CA THR A 208 -59.70 3.11 21.83
C THR A 208 -60.79 3.47 22.85
N GLN A 209 -61.82 2.62 23.02
CA GLN A 209 -62.91 2.88 23.99
C GLN A 209 -62.39 3.00 25.44
N GLN A 210 -61.45 2.15 25.84
CA GLN A 210 -60.83 2.18 27.17
C GLN A 210 -60.05 3.48 27.42
N GLU A 211 -59.37 3.97 26.38
CA GLU A 211 -58.61 5.20 26.44
C GLU A 211 -59.54 6.42 26.46
N LEU A 212 -60.68 6.37 25.77
CA LEU A 212 -61.72 7.41 25.82
C LEU A 212 -62.35 7.54 27.22
N GLU A 213 -62.55 6.43 27.94
CA GLU A 213 -63.11 6.40 29.30
C GLU A 213 -62.20 7.05 30.35
N SER A 214 -60.89 7.08 30.08
CA SER A 214 -59.88 7.67 30.97
C SER A 214 -59.46 9.09 30.57
N MET A 215 -59.96 9.60 29.44
CA MET A 215 -59.67 10.96 28.97
C MET A 215 -60.54 12.01 29.65
N SER A 216 -59.96 13.20 29.88
CA SER A 216 -60.74 14.35 30.32
C SER A 216 -61.59 14.92 29.17
N PRO A 217 -62.69 15.66 29.46
CA PRO A 217 -63.52 16.26 28.41
C PRO A 217 -62.75 17.12 27.40
N ASP A 218 -61.74 17.86 27.86
CA ASP A 218 -60.89 18.69 26.99
C ASP A 218 -60.03 17.85 26.05
N GLN A 219 -59.52 16.71 26.52
CA GLN A 219 -58.75 15.77 25.70
C GLN A 219 -59.61 15.07 24.65
N VAL A 220 -60.86 14.77 24.97
CA VAL A 220 -61.83 14.24 23.99
C VAL A 220 -62.10 15.23 22.86
N VAL A 221 -62.25 16.52 23.20
CA VAL A 221 -62.45 17.58 22.19
C VAL A 221 -61.21 17.75 21.31
N ALA A 222 -60.01 17.71 21.88
CA ALA A 222 -58.76 17.73 21.13
C ALA A 222 -58.63 16.52 20.19
N ALA A 223 -58.83 15.31 20.71
CA ALA A 223 -58.78 14.06 19.93
C ALA A 223 -59.83 14.03 18.79
N ARG A 224 -60.98 14.66 18.99
CA ARG A 224 -62.00 14.83 17.94
C ARG A 224 -61.54 15.79 16.84
N LYS A 225 -60.97 16.94 17.21
CA LYS A 225 -60.42 17.93 16.25
C LYS A 225 -59.27 17.33 15.44
N ASP A 226 -58.46 16.50 16.08
CA ASP A 226 -57.31 15.81 15.47
C ASP A 226 -57.72 14.57 14.64
N GLY A 227 -59.02 14.24 14.55
CA GLY A 227 -59.49 13.08 13.78
C GLY A 227 -59.09 11.72 14.36
N ARG A 228 -58.68 11.67 15.63
CA ARG A 228 -58.28 10.44 16.33
C ARG A 228 -59.46 9.61 16.83
N LEU A 229 -60.67 10.16 16.78
CA LEU A 229 -61.92 9.47 17.17
C LEU A 229 -62.74 8.98 15.96
N ASN A 230 -62.25 9.15 14.74
CA ASN A 230 -62.99 8.85 13.52
C ASN A 230 -63.50 7.40 13.47
N LYS A 231 -62.70 6.43 13.94
CA LYS A 231 -63.09 5.01 14.01
C LYS A 231 -64.25 4.75 14.99
N LEU A 232 -64.26 5.41 16.14
CA LEU A 232 -65.34 5.27 17.14
C LEU A 232 -66.62 6.01 16.71
N MET A 233 -66.46 7.08 15.93
CA MET A 233 -67.56 7.86 15.38
C MET A 233 -68.09 7.31 14.04
N GLY A 234 -67.54 6.19 13.55
CA GLY A 234 -67.96 5.58 12.28
C GLY A 234 -67.60 6.39 11.03
N ILE A 235 -66.70 7.37 11.15
CA ILE A 235 -66.24 8.21 10.04
C ILE A 235 -65.08 7.48 9.36
N THR A 236 -65.36 6.80 8.25
CA THR A 236 -64.34 6.17 7.41
C THR A 236 -63.77 7.19 6.43
N SER A 237 -62.46 7.46 6.49
CA SER A 237 -61.69 8.20 5.46
C SER A 237 -61.22 7.29 4.33
#